data_AF-A0A3M2XJ81-F1
#
_entry.id   AF-A0A3M2XJ81-F1
#
_cell.length_a   1.000
_cell.length_b   1.000
_cell.length_c   1.000
_cell.angle_alpha   90.00
_cell.angle_beta   90.00
_cell.angle_gamma   90.00
#
_symmetry.space_group_name_H-M   'P 1'
#
loop_
_entity.id
_entity.type
_entity.pdbx_description
1 polymer ?
#
loop_
_entity_poly.entity_id
_entity_poly.type
_entity_poly.pdbx_seq_one_letter_code
_entity_poly.pdbx_strand_id
1 'polypeptide(L)' 'LQAQGIELTQGYDPVQLVPAPDLVVVGNALSRGNPSVEYVLNKGLPYVSGPQWLADHVLQGRWVLAVAGTH' A
#
# COMPACT_ATOMS: atom_id res chain seq x y z
N LEU A 1 -12.69 -9.23 0.24
CA LEU A 1 -12.23 -8.06 -0.54
C LEU A 1 -13.06 -7.91 -1.82
N GLN A 2 -13.12 -8.89 -2.72
CA GLN A 2 -13.99 -8.81 -3.90
C GLN A 2 -15.47 -8.59 -3.56
N ALA A 3 -15.99 -9.27 -2.53
CA ALA A 3 -17.35 -9.05 -2.04
C ALA A 3 -17.61 -7.62 -1.47
N GLN A 4 -16.55 -6.85 -1.23
CA GLN A 4 -16.60 -5.44 -0.80
C GLN A 4 -16.32 -4.48 -1.96
N GLY A 5 -16.30 -4.97 -3.22
CA GLY A 5 -16.04 -4.17 -4.41
C GLY A 5 -14.57 -3.85 -4.69
N ILE A 6 -13.65 -4.57 -4.04
CA ILE A 6 -12.20 -4.36 -4.24
C ILE A 6 -11.71 -5.30 -5.34
N GLU A 7 -11.20 -4.72 -6.42
CA GLU A 7 -10.55 -5.45 -7.50
C GLU A 7 -9.25 -6.11 -6.99
N LEU A 8 -9.06 -7.38 -7.35
CA LEU A 8 -7.86 -8.13 -7.01
C LEU A 8 -7.16 -8.52 -8.30
N THR A 9 -5.88 -8.19 -8.38
CA THR A 9 -5.01 -8.61 -9.47
C THR A 9 -4.01 -9.63 -8.94
N GLN A 10 -3.57 -10.56 -9.80
CA GLN A 10 -2.56 -11.56 -9.46
C GLN A 10 -1.20 -11.17 -10.05
N GLY A 11 -0.13 -11.40 -9.28
CA GLY A 11 1.22 -11.00 -9.68
C GLY A 11 1.46 -9.50 -9.50
N TYR A 12 2.56 -9.02 -10.09
CA TYR A 12 3.05 -7.64 -9.94
C TYR A 12 3.38 -7.03 -11.30
N ASP A 13 2.45 -7.16 -12.25
CA ASP A 13 2.60 -6.54 -13.56
C ASP A 13 2.34 -5.03 -13.46
N PRO A 14 3.24 -4.15 -13.93
CA PRO A 14 3.03 -2.71 -13.93
C PRO A 14 1.75 -2.24 -14.64
N VAL A 15 1.19 -3.02 -15.57
CA VAL A 15 -0.07 -2.70 -16.24
C VAL A 15 -1.23 -2.51 -15.26
N GLN A 16 -1.14 -3.13 -14.08
CA GLN A 16 -2.12 -3.01 -13.00
C GLN A 16 -2.14 -1.60 -12.39
N LEU A 17 -1.10 -0.79 -12.60
CA LEU A 17 -1.01 0.60 -12.15
C LEU A 17 -1.45 1.58 -13.25
N VAL A 18 -2.19 1.11 -14.25
CA VAL A 18 -2.74 1.92 -15.34
C VAL A 18 -4.27 1.79 -15.32
N PRO A 19 -5.02 2.89 -15.13
CA PRO A 19 -4.55 4.28 -14.97
C PRO A 19 -3.74 4.48 -13.68
N ALA A 20 -2.89 5.52 -13.68
CA ALA A 20 -2.02 5.81 -12.54
C ALA A 20 -2.86 6.07 -11.28
N PRO A 21 -2.63 5.34 -10.18
CA PRO A 21 -3.32 5.60 -8.93
C PRO A 21 -2.81 6.89 -8.30
N ASP A 22 -3.67 7.54 -7.51
CA ASP A 22 -3.29 8.75 -6.75
C ASP A 22 -2.30 8.46 -5.62
N LEU A 23 -2.34 7.24 -5.07
CA LEU A 23 -1.46 6.77 -4.00
C LEU A 23 -1.27 5.26 -4.05
N VAL A 24 -0.04 4.80 -3.84
CA VAL A 24 0.28 3.38 -3.70
C VAL A 24 0.67 3.04 -2.26
N VAL A 25 -0.01 2.05 -1.67
CA VAL A 25 0.35 1.52 -0.34
C VAL A 25 1.19 0.26 -0.51
N VAL A 26 2.46 0.33 -0.10
CA VAL A 26 3.42 -0.77 -0.28
C VAL A 26 3.45 -1.64 0.98
N GLY A 27 3.18 -2.93 0.80
CA GLY A 27 3.32 -3.95 1.84
C GLY A 27 4.78 -4.28 2.14
N ASN A 28 5.04 -4.73 3.37
CA ASN A 28 6.39 -5.04 3.86
C ASN A 28 7.10 -6.22 3.14
N ALA A 29 6.37 -7.05 2.41
CA ALA A 29 6.93 -8.17 1.65
C ALA A 29 7.54 -7.74 0.31
N LEU A 30 7.33 -6.50 -0.13
CA LEU A 30 7.82 -6.00 -1.41
C LEU A 30 9.15 -5.28 -1.24
N SER A 31 10.07 -5.56 -2.15
CA SER A 31 11.40 -4.96 -2.21
C SER A 31 11.74 -4.53 -3.64
N ARG A 32 12.86 -3.80 -3.80
CA ARG A 32 13.39 -3.45 -5.11
C ARG A 32 13.65 -4.69 -5.96
N GLY A 33 13.49 -4.54 -7.27
CA GLY A 33 13.45 -5.64 -8.24
C GLY A 33 12.06 -6.20 -8.50
N ASN A 34 11.05 -5.88 -7.67
CA ASN A 34 9.65 -6.14 -8.01
C ASN A 34 9.20 -5.20 -9.14
N PRO A 35 8.62 -5.71 -10.26
CA PRO A 35 8.30 -4.86 -11.41
C PRO A 35 7.33 -3.72 -11.11
N SER A 36 6.26 -3.96 -10.33
CA SER A 36 5.34 -2.90 -9.90
C SER A 36 6.02 -1.86 -9.01
N VAL A 37 6.89 -2.28 -8.09
CA VAL A 37 7.64 -1.34 -7.23
C VAL A 37 8.59 -0.49 -8.07
N GLU A 38 9.35 -1.08 -8.98
CA GLU A 38 10.24 -0.31 -9.86
C GLU A 38 9.44 0.65 -10.73
N TYR A 39 8.26 0.28 -11.22
CA TYR A 39 7.40 1.19 -11.98
C TYR A 39 6.97 2.40 -11.14
N VAL A 40 6.48 2.18 -9.91
CA VAL A 40 6.11 3.26 -8.97
C VAL A 40 7.27 4.23 -8.77
N LEU A 41 8.47 3.69 -8.50
CA LEU A 41 9.67 4.51 -8.26
C LEU A 41 10.11 5.25 -9.53
N ASN A 42 10.15 4.57 -10.69
CA ASN A 42 10.59 5.15 -11.95
C ASN A 42 9.65 6.23 -12.48
N LYS A 43 8.35 6.10 -12.20
CA LYS A 43 7.34 7.10 -12.56
C LYS A 43 7.15 8.18 -11.49
N GLY A 44 7.79 8.04 -10.33
CA GLY A 44 7.65 8.97 -9.22
C GLY A 44 6.21 9.03 -8.68
N LEU A 45 5.48 7.91 -8.72
CA LEU A 45 4.12 7.86 -8.19
C LEU A 45 4.15 8.06 -6.67
N PRO A 46 3.18 8.78 -6.07
CA PRO A 46 3.07 8.89 -4.62
C PRO A 46 2.93 7.50 -3.98
N TYR A 47 3.73 7.22 -2.95
CA TYR A 47 3.66 5.95 -2.22
C TYR A 47 3.93 6.11 -0.73
N VAL A 48 3.33 5.23 0.07
CA VAL A 48 3.49 5.15 1.53
C VAL A 48 3.50 3.70 2.01
N SER A 49 3.93 3.47 3.25
CA SER A 49 3.79 2.17 3.91
C SER A 49 2.38 1.98 4.48
N GLY A 50 1.94 0.73 4.65
CA GLY A 50 0.67 0.42 5.31
C GLY A 50 0.51 1.06 6.70
N PRO A 51 1.50 0.96 7.61
CA PRO A 51 1.42 1.61 8.92
C PRO A 51 1.32 3.14 8.85
N GLN A 52 2.07 3.78 7.94
CA GLN A 52 1.96 5.22 7.75
C GLN A 52 0.58 5.61 7.24
N TRP A 53 0.07 4.92 6.22
CA TRP A 53 -1.27 5.18 5.69
C TRP A 53 -2.33 5.07 6.80
N LEU A 54 -2.24 4.03 7.64
CA LEU A 54 -3.14 3.84 8.78
C LEU A 54 -3.05 5.00 9.78
N ALA A 55 -1.83 5.41 10.13
CA ALA A 55 -1.58 6.52 11.04
C ALA A 55 -2.16 7.84 10.52
N ASP A 56 -2.01 8.12 9.23
CA ASP A 56 -2.42 9.38 8.61
C ASP A 56 -3.93 9.44 8.33
N HIS A 57 -4.56 8.32 7.93
CA HIS A 57 -5.94 8.33 7.43
C HIS A 57 -6.98 7.81 8.43
N VAL A 58 -6.58 6.99 9.40
CA VAL A 58 -7.54 6.30 10.29
C VAL A 58 -7.34 6.69 11.75
N LEU A 59 -6.10 6.71 12.23
CA LEU A 59 -5.80 6.90 13.66
C LEU A 59 -5.93 8.35 14.11
N GLN A 60 -5.74 9.32 13.20
CA GLN A 60 -5.88 10.74 13.52
C GLN A 60 -7.25 11.05 14.13
N GLY A 61 -7.25 11.80 15.23
CA GLY A 61 -8.47 12.20 15.94
C GLY A 61 -9.19 11.09 16.70
N ARG A 62 -8.60 9.89 16.81
CA ARG A 62 -9.15 8.77 17.59
C ARG A 62 -8.32 8.55 18.85
N TRP A 63 -8.98 8.11 19.92
CA TRP A 63 -8.27 7.54 21.06
C TRP A 63 -7.74 6.16 20.66
N VAL A 64 -6.42 6.00 20.67
CA VAL A 64 -5.74 4.77 20.22
C VAL A 64 -5.17 4.04 21.43
N LEU A 65 -5.60 2.79 21.62
CA LEU A 65 -4.93 1.84 22.51
C LEU A 65 -3.96 0.97 21.69
N ALA A 66 -2.69 1.30 21.74
CA ALA A 66 -1.64 0.49 21.14
C ALA A 66 -1.15 -0.57 22.14
N VAL A 67 -1.16 -1.83 21.73
CA VAL A 67 -0.65 -2.96 22.53
C VAL A 67 0.58 -3.53 21.82
N ALA A 68 1.66 -3.70 22.56
CA ALA A 68 2.90 -4.28 22.08
C ALA A 68 3.39 -5.37 23.05
N GLY A 69 4.01 -6.41 22.50
CA GLY A 69 4.54 -7.55 23.23
C GLY A 69 5.08 -8.58 22.25
N THR A 70 6.14 -9.28 22.64
CA THR A 70 6.63 -10.44 21.87
C THR A 70 5.99 -11.75 22.34
N HIS A 71 5.26 -11.72 23.46
CA HIS A 71 4.57 -12.82 24.12
C HIS A 71 3.25 -12.33 24.70
#